data_AF-A0A6P2J107-F1
#
_entry.id   AF-A0A6P2J107-F1
#
_cell.length_a   1.000
_cell.length_b   1.000
_cell.length_c   1.000
_cell.angle_alpha   90.00
_cell.angle_beta   90.00
_cell.angle_gamma   90.00
#
_symmetry.space_group_name_H-M   'P 1'
#
loop_
_entity.id
_entity.type
_entity.pdbx_description
1 polymer ?
#
loop_
_entity_poly.entity_id
_entity_poly.type
_entity_poly.pdbx_seq_one_letter_code
_entity_poly.pdbx_strand_id
1 'polypeptide(L)'
;MDMRIGTTPVELGSPTVDVPAGGYYDRFRMNPELDEMARDPAAGNVDFFRRMPKRIVESSVGAIRAPNFYYRSGSVQLLFVAPLAALSARYPIVSPRNHR
;
A
#
# COMPACT_ATOMS: atom_id res chain seq x y z
N MET A 1 -8.45 14.50 9.89
CA MET A 1 -8.01 14.17 8.51
C MET A 1 -9.09 14.75 7.62
N ASP A 2 -8.84 15.95 7.10
CA ASP A 2 -9.84 16.68 6.32
C ASP A 2 -10.04 15.97 4.98
N MET A 3 -11.26 15.48 4.75
CA MET A 3 -11.62 14.78 3.52
C MET A 3 -11.80 15.83 2.44
N ARG A 4 -10.70 16.21 1.79
CA ARG A 4 -10.71 17.12 0.64
C ARG A 4 -11.68 16.56 -0.40
N ILE A 5 -12.74 17.32 -0.62
CA ILE A 5 -13.91 16.91 -1.41
C ILE A 5 -13.57 17.13 -2.88
N GLY A 6 -12.97 16.13 -3.54
CA GLY A 6 -12.65 16.20 -4.97
C GLY A 6 -11.68 15.13 -5.44
N THR A 7 -11.69 14.87 -6.75
CA THR A 7 -10.72 14.00 -7.42
C THR A 7 -9.85 14.78 -8.38
N THR A 8 -8.65 14.27 -8.63
CA THR A 8 -7.73 14.73 -9.66
C THR A 8 -7.48 13.58 -10.62
N PRO A 9 -7.59 13.80 -11.95
CA PRO A 9 -7.27 12.78 -12.94
C PRO A 9 -5.75 12.60 -13.01
N VAL A 10 -5.30 11.35 -12.98
CA VAL A 10 -3.88 10.99 -12.99
C VAL A 10 -3.60 9.84 -13.92
N GLU A 11 -2.48 9.90 -14.65
CA GLU A 11 -2.00 8.78 -15.44
C GLU A 11 -1.48 7.65 -14.53
N LEU A 12 -1.97 6.43 -14.78
CA LEU A 12 -1.54 5.19 -14.15
C LEU A 12 -1.06 4.24 -15.24
N GLY A 13 0.13 4.49 -15.76
CA GLY A 13 0.58 3.87 -17.00
C GLY A 13 -0.22 4.46 -18.17
N SER A 14 -0.89 3.61 -18.95
CA SER A 14 -1.74 4.02 -20.08
C SER A 14 -3.11 4.60 -19.69
N PRO A 15 -3.87 4.04 -18.73
CA PRO A 15 -5.16 4.62 -18.33
C PRO A 15 -5.01 5.87 -17.45
N THR A 16 -5.98 6.77 -17.54
CA THR A 16 -6.20 7.85 -16.57
C THR A 16 -7.20 7.38 -15.51
N VAL A 17 -6.90 7.64 -14.24
CA VAL A 17 -7.76 7.29 -13.09
C VAL A 17 -7.98 8.52 -12.21
N ASP A 18 -9.13 8.59 -11.55
CA ASP A 18 -9.41 9.64 -10.57
C ASP A 18 -8.88 9.24 -9.19
N VAL A 19 -8.07 10.12 -8.57
CA VAL A 19 -7.57 9.92 -7.20
C VAL A 19 -7.99 11.09 -6.31
N PRO A 20 -8.04 10.91 -4.98
CA PRO A 20 -8.38 12.01 -4.07
C PRO A 20 -7.45 13.21 -4.26
N ALA A 21 -8.04 14.37 -4.54
CA ALA A 21 -7.31 15.61 -4.77
C ALA A 21 -6.49 16.01 -3.53
N GLY A 22 -5.21 16.32 -3.73
CA GLY A 22 -4.27 16.64 -2.66
C GLY A 22 -3.91 15.45 -1.75
N GLY A 23 -4.31 14.22 -2.12
CA GLY A 23 -3.89 12.98 -1.45
C GLY A 23 -2.45 12.57 -1.82
N TYR A 24 -1.92 11.54 -1.17
CA TYR A 24 -0.53 11.10 -1.39
C TYR A 24 -0.23 10.73 -2.85
N TYR A 25 -1.16 10.05 -3.52
CA TYR A 25 -0.95 9.64 -4.90
C TYR A 25 -1.01 10.84 -5.85
N ASP A 26 -1.90 11.80 -5.62
CA ASP A 26 -1.94 13.05 -6.40
C ASP A 26 -0.62 13.83 -6.28
N ARG A 27 -0.12 14.00 -5.04
CA ARG A 27 1.11 14.75 -4.75
C ARG A 27 2.38 14.10 -5.34
N PHE A 28 2.54 12.78 -5.16
CA PHE A 28 3.84 12.14 -5.37
C PHE A 28 3.87 11.08 -6.47
N ARG A 29 2.70 10.65 -6.97
CA ARG A 29 2.57 9.66 -8.05
C ARG A 29 3.38 8.37 -7.73
N MET A 30 3.82 7.65 -8.76
CA MET A 30 4.57 6.39 -8.61
C MET A 30 6.08 6.57 -8.40
N ASN A 31 6.60 7.80 -8.39
CA ASN A 31 8.02 8.09 -8.15
C ASN A 31 8.19 9.31 -7.24
N PRO A 32 7.87 9.16 -5.95
CA PRO A 32 7.99 10.23 -4.97
C PRO A 32 9.45 10.69 -4.80
N GLU A 33 9.65 11.98 -4.59
CA GLU A 33 10.88 12.50 -3.99
C GLU A 33 10.88 12.18 -2.49
N LEU A 34 11.75 11.26 -2.07
CA LEU A 34 11.77 10.73 -0.70
C LEU A 34 12.19 11.80 0.32
N ASP A 35 13.01 12.77 -0.06
CA ASP A 35 13.38 13.90 0.80
C ASP A 35 12.20 14.82 1.10
N GLU A 36 11.29 14.98 0.14
CA GLU A 36 10.06 15.74 0.34
C GLU A 36 9.09 14.98 1.24
N MET A 37 8.89 13.69 0.97
CA MET A 37 8.06 12.83 1.80
C MET A 37 8.54 12.75 3.25
N ALA A 38 9.86 12.72 3.48
CA ALA A 38 10.43 12.64 4.82
C ALA A 38 10.09 13.85 5.71
N ARG A 39 9.65 14.97 5.12
CA ARG A 39 9.19 16.15 5.86
C ARG A 39 7.77 15.99 6.40
N ASP A 40 6.98 15.06 5.88
CA ASP A 40 5.61 14.77 6.33
C ASP A 40 5.65 13.81 7.53
N PRO A 41 5.30 14.24 8.76
CA PRO A 41 5.35 13.36 9.93
C PRO A 41 4.45 12.13 9.80
N ALA A 42 3.40 12.18 8.96
CA ALA A 42 2.52 11.05 8.72
C ALA A 42 3.18 9.96 7.85
N ALA A 43 4.20 10.30 7.05
CA ALA A 43 4.95 9.33 6.25
C ALA A 43 5.91 8.48 7.10
N GLY A 44 6.40 8.99 8.22
CA GLY A 44 7.34 8.28 9.10
C GLY A 44 8.74 8.14 8.49
N ASN A 45 9.44 7.05 8.82
CA ASN A 45 10.79 6.79 8.30
C ASN A 45 10.75 6.23 6.86
N VAL A 46 11.48 6.87 5.94
CA VAL A 46 11.58 6.47 4.52
C VAL A 46 12.91 5.79 4.13
N ASP A 47 13.86 5.60 5.04
CA ASP A 47 15.21 5.09 4.77
C ASP A 47 15.20 3.70 4.12
N PHE A 48 14.23 2.86 4.49
CA PHE A 48 14.04 1.55 3.87
C PHE A 48 13.88 1.66 2.34
N PHE A 49 13.12 2.65 1.88
CA PHE A 49 12.78 2.84 0.47
C PHE A 49 13.94 3.45 -0.34
N ARG A 50 14.85 4.20 0.31
CA ARG A 50 16.05 4.74 -0.37
C ARG A 50 16.94 3.64 -0.95
N ARG A 51 16.88 2.43 -0.39
CA ARG A 51 17.62 1.25 -0.86
C ARG A 51 16.95 0.53 -2.03
N MET A 52 15.74 0.94 -2.41
CA MET A 52 14.91 0.30 -3.44
C MET A 52 14.54 1.29 -4.55
N PRO A 53 15.49 1.58 -5.47
CA PRO A 53 15.24 2.56 -6.52
C PRO A 53 14.12 2.10 -7.45
N LYS A 54 13.28 3.06 -7.86
CA LYS A 54 12.19 2.84 -8.81
C LYS A 54 12.75 2.48 -10.19
N ARG A 55 12.16 1.47 -10.83
CA ARG A 55 12.45 1.08 -12.22
C ARG A 55 11.16 1.12 -13.03
N ILE A 56 11.29 1.38 -14.32
CA ILE A 56 10.17 1.23 -15.25
C ILE A 56 9.99 -0.27 -15.52
N VAL A 57 8.77 -0.74 -15.37
CA VAL A 57 8.39 -2.12 -15.67
C VAL A 57 7.11 -2.12 -16.50
N GLU A 58 7.03 -3.05 -17.44
CA GLU A 58 5.79 -3.31 -18.18
C GLU A 58 4.77 -3.99 -17.27
N SER A 59 3.51 -3.55 -17.35
CA SER A 59 2.41 -4.08 -16.56
C SER A 59 1.13 -4.14 -17.37
N SER A 60 0.07 -4.73 -16.81
CA SER A 60 -1.25 -4.79 -17.45
C SER A 60 -1.87 -3.40 -17.70
N VAL A 61 -1.41 -2.37 -17.00
CA VAL A 61 -1.84 -0.99 -17.19
C VAL A 61 -0.80 -0.17 -17.96
N GLY A 62 0.14 -0.79 -18.65
CA GLY A 62 1.23 -0.12 -19.35
C GLY A 62 2.49 0.06 -18.48
N ALA A 63 3.43 0.86 -18.97
CA ALA A 63 4.70 1.10 -18.30
C ALA A 63 4.50 1.90 -17.00
N ILE A 64 4.97 1.36 -15.87
CA ILE A 64 4.83 1.96 -14.55
C ILE A 64 6.15 1.98 -13.78
N ARG A 65 6.24 2.79 -12.72
CA ARG A 65 7.43 2.85 -11.84
C ARG A 65 7.25 1.99 -10.59
N ALA A 66 7.94 0.87 -10.55
CA ALA A 66 7.87 -0.14 -9.47
C ALA A 66 9.19 -0.24 -8.68
N PRO A 67 9.18 -0.76 -7.44
CA PRO A 67 8.04 -1.28 -6.68
C PRO A 67 7.09 -0.16 -6.18
N ASN A 68 5.78 -0.43 -6.10
CA ASN A 68 4.82 0.51 -5.50
C ASN A 68 4.88 0.44 -3.98
N PHE A 69 4.97 1.59 -3.31
CA PHE A 69 5.04 1.67 -1.86
C PHE A 69 3.71 2.13 -1.31
N TYR A 70 3.18 1.39 -0.34
CA TYR A 70 2.00 1.78 0.41
C TYR A 70 2.40 2.13 1.85
N TYR A 71 1.76 3.17 2.37
CA TYR A 71 2.18 3.92 3.54
C TYR A 71 1.90 3.23 4.87
N ARG A 72 2.57 3.76 5.90
CA ARG A 72 2.44 3.49 7.35
C ARG A 72 1.30 2.54 7.72
N SER A 73 1.67 1.29 8.05
CA SER A 73 0.79 0.34 8.71
C SER A 73 1.08 0.32 10.21
N GLY A 74 0.04 0.31 11.03
CA GLY A 74 0.12 -0.01 12.45
C GLY A 74 -0.78 -1.20 12.73
N SER A 75 -0.26 -2.24 13.36
CA SER A 75 -1.03 -3.40 13.77
C SER A 75 -1.03 -3.53 15.29
N VAL A 76 -2.18 -3.93 15.84
CA VAL A 76 -2.29 -4.47 17.19
C VAL A 76 -2.76 -5.90 17.03
N GLN A 77 -1.95 -6.85 17.51
CA GLN A 77 -2.29 -8.26 17.44
C GLN A 77 -2.56 -8.78 18.84
N LEU A 78 -3.71 -9.43 19.00
CA LEU A 78 -4.08 -10.14 20.22
C LEU A 78 -4.22 -11.62 19.90
N LEU A 79 -3.60 -12.46 20.73
CA LEU A 79 -3.71 -13.92 20.61
C LEU A 79 -4.60 -14.44 21.73
N PHE A 80 -5.65 -15.17 21.36
CA PHE A 80 -6.59 -15.79 22.29
C PHE A 80 -6.78 -17.26 21.97
N VAL A 81 -7.12 -18.05 22.98
CA VAL A 81 -7.63 -19.41 22.78
C VAL A 81 -9.08 -19.31 22.31
N ALA A 82 -9.44 -20.06 21.27
CA ALA A 82 -10.80 -20.07 20.73
C ALA A 82 -11.28 -21.51 20.43
N PRO A 83 -12.58 -21.81 20.56
CA PRO A 83 -13.12 -23.15 20.28
C PRO A 83 -13.00 -23.50 18.79
N LEU A 84 -12.15 -24.47 18.47
CA LEU A 84 -11.84 -24.84 17.07
C LEU A 84 -13.10 -25.25 16.28
N ALA A 85 -14.01 -26.01 16.90
CA ALA A 85 -15.25 -26.45 16.24
C ALA A 85 -16.15 -25.28 15.80
N ALA A 86 -16.24 -24.23 16.62
CA ALA A 86 -17.05 -23.04 16.29
C ALA A 86 -16.40 -22.20 15.18
N LEU A 87 -15.07 -22.15 15.15
CA LEU A 87 -14.34 -21.44 14.10
C LEU A 87 -14.44 -22.16 12.75
N SER A 88 -14.23 -23.49 12.72
CA SER A 88 -14.30 -24.30 11.49
C SER A 88 -15.68 -24.30 10.83
N ALA A 89 -16.75 -24.08 11.61
CA ALA A 89 -18.11 -24.00 11.07
C ALA A 89 -18.36 -22.72 10.25
N ARG A 90 -17.59 -21.65 10.48
CA ARG A 90 -17.77 -20.34 9.83
C ARG A 90 -16.69 -20.00 8.82
N TYR A 91 -15.49 -20.55 9.00
CA TYR A 91 -14.34 -20.25 8.17
C TYR A 91 -13.66 -21.56 7.75
N PRO A 92 -13.21 -21.67 6.48
CA PRO A 92 -12.38 -22.78 6.07
C PRO A 92 -11.04 -22.71 6.81
N ILE A 93 -10.87 -23.57 7.81
CA ILE A 93 -9.58 -23.74 8.48
C ILE A 93 -8.79 -24.77 7.67
N VAL A 94 -7.84 -24.28 6.89
CA VAL A 94 -6.87 -25.14 6.22
C VAL A 94 -5.89 -25.63 7.28
N SER A 95 -5.92 -26.93 7.57
CA SER A 95 -4.92 -27.55 8.43
C SER A 95 -3.53 -27.25 7.84
N PRO A 96 -2.56 -26.73 8.63
CA PRO A 96 -1.21 -26.55 8.13
C PRO A 96 -0.72 -27.92 7.65
N ARG A 97 -0.37 -28.04 6.36
CA ARG A 97 0.36 -29.22 5.91
C ARG A 97 1.64 -29.25 6.72
N ASN A 98 1.85 -30.32 7.48
CA ASN A 98 3.12 -30.59 8.13
C ASN A 98 4.18 -30.71 7.03
N HIS A 99 4.90 -29.62 6.77
CA HIS A 99 6.19 -29.68 6.10
C HIS A 99 7.19 -30.16 7.15
N ARG A 100 7.30 -31.49 7.27
CA ARG A 100 8.51 -32.14 7.77
C ARG A 100 9.58 -32.09 6.69
#